data_AF-A0A960NKV7-F1
#
_entry.id   AF-A0A960NKV7-F1
#
_cell.length_a   1.000
_cell.length_b   1.000
_cell.length_c   1.000
_cell.angle_alpha   90.00
_cell.angle_beta   90.00
_cell.angle_gamma   90.00
#
_symmetry.space_group_name_H-M   'P 1'
#
loop_
_entity.id
_entity.type
_entity.pdbx_description
1 polymer ?
#
loop_
_entity_poly.entity_id
_entity_poly.type
_entity_poly.pdbx_seq_one_letter_code
_entity_poly.pdbx_strand_id
1 'polypeptide(L)'
;MARSPQQPIPQPPATWSRMLKGIPVRNRAARELRREPGGGAVIAIPTQPKSWYKIPPVRWLVRVPEHRELHLDPMGTQLWDVCDGSRTVEQIID
;
A
#
# COMPACT_ATOMS: atom_id res chain seq x y z
N MET A 1 15.97 -38.94 2.91
CA MET A 1 16.76 -37.88 2.25
C MET A 1 16.66 -36.61 3.09
N ALA A 2 17.69 -36.30 3.89
CA ALA A 2 17.69 -35.12 4.75
C ALA A 2 18.12 -33.88 3.93
N ARG A 3 17.34 -32.79 4.02
CA ARG A 3 17.64 -31.50 3.38
C ARG A 3 18.85 -30.90 4.10
N SER A 4 19.97 -30.70 3.38
CA SER A 4 21.13 -30.01 3.93
C SER A 4 20.73 -28.61 4.43
N PRO A 5 21.23 -28.16 5.59
CA PRO A 5 20.97 -26.81 6.09
C PRO A 5 21.62 -25.81 5.13
N GLN A 6 20.82 -24.99 4.47
CA GLN A 6 21.33 -23.85 3.70
C GLN A 6 21.98 -22.87 4.69
N GLN A 7 23.27 -22.61 4.51
CA GLN A 7 23.95 -21.56 5.26
C GLN A 7 23.37 -20.19 4.86
N PRO A 8 23.11 -19.28 5.81
CA PRO A 8 22.59 -17.95 5.51
C PRO A 8 23.60 -17.17 4.66
N ILE A 9 23.15 -16.65 3.53
CA ILE A 9 23.95 -15.79 2.66
C ILE A 9 24.32 -14.53 3.47
N PRO A 10 25.60 -14.15 3.57
CA PRO A 10 26.00 -12.89 4.22
C PRO A 10 25.29 -11.73 3.51
N GLN A 11 24.37 -11.08 4.20
CA GLN A 11 23.71 -9.90 3.66
C GLN A 11 24.71 -8.73 3.79
N PRO A 12 24.97 -7.98 2.71
CA PRO A 12 25.75 -6.75 2.83
C PRO A 12 25.11 -5.83 3.87
N PRO A 13 25.89 -4.98 4.57
CA PRO A 13 25.34 -4.04 5.54
C PRO A 13 24.21 -3.25 4.88
N ALA A 14 23.06 -3.16 5.56
CA ALA A 14 21.88 -2.52 5.03
C ALA A 14 22.14 -1.01 4.85
N THR A 15 22.56 -0.62 3.66
CA THR A 15 22.70 0.77 3.25
C THR A 15 21.37 1.27 2.70
N TRP A 16 21.00 2.50 3.04
CA TRP A 16 19.78 3.14 2.54
C TRP A 16 19.80 3.36 1.03
N SER A 17 20.97 3.25 0.38
CA SER A 17 21.16 3.47 -1.06
C SER A 17 20.20 2.68 -1.95
N ARG A 18 19.82 1.45 -1.55
CA ARG A 18 18.85 0.66 -2.32
C ARG A 18 17.41 1.20 -2.18
N MET A 19 17.06 1.70 -1.01
CA MET A 19 15.75 2.30 -0.74
C MET A 19 15.63 3.65 -1.46
N LEU A 20 16.67 4.48 -1.39
CA LEU A 20 16.71 5.80 -2.03
C LEU A 20 16.57 5.73 -3.56
N LYS A 21 17.15 4.70 -4.19
CA LYS A 21 17.01 4.43 -5.63
C LYS A 21 15.68 3.78 -6.02
N GLY A 22 14.82 3.44 -5.06
CA GLY A 22 13.51 2.85 -5.32
C GLY A 22 12.58 3.85 -6.00
N ILE A 23 11.76 3.37 -6.94
CA ILE A 23 10.76 4.18 -7.64
C ILE A 23 9.39 3.82 -7.07
N PRO A 24 8.76 4.68 -6.25
CA PRO A 24 7.44 4.40 -5.72
C PRO A 24 6.38 4.50 -6.82
N VAL A 25 5.44 3.57 -6.78
CA VAL A 25 4.28 3.51 -7.66
C VAL A 25 3.01 3.44 -6.83
N ARG A 26 1.95 4.08 -7.31
CA ARG A 26 0.62 3.90 -6.72
C ARG A 26 0.24 2.43 -6.72
N ASN A 27 -0.38 2.01 -5.63
CA ASN A 27 -0.96 0.68 -5.56
C ASN A 27 -2.06 0.56 -6.62
N ARG A 28 -1.92 -0.38 -7.56
CA ARG A 28 -2.87 -0.59 -8.67
C ARG A 28 -4.28 -0.95 -8.21
N ALA A 29 -4.42 -1.51 -7.01
CA ALA A 29 -5.71 -1.85 -6.44
C ALA A 29 -6.38 -0.64 -5.76
N ALA A 30 -5.63 0.41 -5.47
CA ALA A 30 -6.15 1.61 -4.83
C ALA A 30 -6.73 2.57 -5.87
N ARG A 31 -7.85 3.22 -5.54
CA ARG A 31 -8.54 4.17 -6.41
C ARG A 31 -8.81 5.47 -5.69
N GLU A 32 -8.42 6.59 -6.28
CA GLU A 32 -8.81 7.92 -5.78
C GLU A 32 -10.32 8.13 -5.99
N LEU A 33 -11.04 8.40 -4.91
CA LEU A 33 -12.49 8.61 -4.93
C LEU A 33 -12.82 10.09 -5.12
N ARG A 34 -12.18 10.96 -4.35
CA ARG A 34 -12.42 12.41 -4.36
C ARG A 34 -11.22 13.16 -3.77
N ARG A 35 -11.07 14.41 -4.21
CA ARG A 35 -10.22 15.41 -3.55
C ARG A 35 -11.05 16.24 -2.58
N GLU A 36 -10.44 16.62 -1.48
CA GLU A 36 -11.07 17.43 -0.45
C GLU A 36 -10.68 18.90 -0.60
N PRO A 37 -11.56 19.86 -0.27
CA PRO A 37 -11.29 21.30 -0.41
C PRO A 37 -10.05 21.81 0.34
N GLY A 38 -9.56 21.05 1.34
CA GLY A 38 -8.35 21.35 2.09
C GLY A 38 -7.05 20.80 1.49
N GLY A 39 -7.10 20.23 0.28
CA GLY A 39 -5.93 19.61 -0.37
C GLY A 39 -5.70 18.14 -0.02
N GLY A 40 -6.60 17.53 0.76
CA GLY A 40 -6.60 16.09 1.05
C GLY A 40 -7.18 15.26 -0.11
N ALA A 41 -7.06 13.94 0.01
CA ALA A 41 -7.63 12.99 -0.95
C ALA A 41 -8.16 11.75 -0.25
N VAL A 42 -9.26 11.19 -0.76
CA VAL A 42 -9.84 9.94 -0.25
C VAL A 42 -9.51 8.82 -1.21
N ILE A 43 -8.82 7.79 -0.73
CA ILE A 43 -8.40 6.62 -1.51
C ILE A 43 -9.18 5.38 -1.06
N ALA A 44 -9.87 4.73 -1.98
CA ALA A 44 -10.48 3.43 -1.75
C ALA A 44 -9.44 2.31 -1.90
N ILE A 45 -9.35 1.43 -0.90
CA ILE A 45 -8.51 0.24 -0.93
C ILE A 45 -9.41 -0.99 -0.76
N PRO A 46 -9.38 -1.97 -1.68
CA PRO A 46 -10.21 -3.15 -1.57
C PRO A 46 -9.88 -3.95 -0.30
N THR A 47 -10.91 -4.41 0.38
CA THR A 47 -10.78 -5.29 1.54
C THR A 47 -11.01 -6.74 1.09
N GLN A 48 -10.23 -7.66 1.63
CA GLN A 48 -10.52 -9.08 1.47
C GLN A 48 -11.41 -9.54 2.63
N PRO A 49 -12.68 -9.90 2.39
CA PRO A 49 -13.53 -10.41 3.45
C PRO A 49 -12.96 -11.73 3.96
N LYS A 50 -12.81 -11.88 5.28
CA LYS A 50 -12.38 -13.14 5.90
C LYS A 50 -13.38 -14.25 5.55
N SER A 51 -12.89 -15.47 5.32
CA SER A 51 -13.71 -16.60 4.82
C SER A 51 -14.94 -16.90 5.67
N TRP A 52 -14.89 -16.69 6.98
CA TRP A 52 -16.02 -16.97 7.88
C TRP A 52 -17.19 -15.99 7.72
N TYR A 53 -16.96 -14.77 7.23
CA TYR A 53 -18.04 -13.82 6.93
C TYR A 53 -18.88 -14.22 5.70
N LYS A 54 -18.39 -15.19 4.91
CA LYS A 54 -19.10 -15.71 3.73
C LYS A 54 -20.13 -16.78 4.10
N ILE A 55 -20.14 -17.25 5.36
CA ILE A 55 -20.97 -18.35 5.85
C ILE A 55 -22.28 -17.77 6.45
N PRO A 56 -23.47 -18.32 6.11
CA PRO A 56 -24.73 -17.95 6.77
C PRO A 56 -24.71 -18.27 8.27
N PRO A 57 -25.39 -17.51 9.13
CA PRO A 57 -26.24 -16.34 8.85
C PRO A 57 -25.49 -15.00 8.83
N VAL A 58 -24.18 -14.99 9.10
CA VAL A 58 -23.36 -13.77 9.25
C VAL A 58 -23.42 -12.88 8.02
N ARG A 59 -23.39 -13.48 6.81
CA ARG A 59 -23.52 -12.77 5.53
C ARG A 59 -24.87 -12.05 5.36
N TRP A 60 -25.94 -12.55 5.98
CA TRP A 60 -27.28 -11.95 5.86
C TRP A 60 -27.47 -10.76 6.79
N LEU A 61 -26.78 -10.77 7.93
CA LEU A 61 -26.94 -9.75 8.97
C LEU A 61 -25.99 -8.56 8.78
N VAL A 62 -24.82 -8.75 8.16
CA VAL A 62 -23.77 -7.72 8.09
C VAL A 62 -23.33 -7.46 6.65
N ARG A 63 -23.51 -6.22 6.18
CA ARG A 63 -22.95 -5.75 4.91
C ARG A 63 -21.48 -5.37 5.13
N VAL A 64 -20.58 -6.26 4.74
CA VAL A 64 -19.14 -6.01 4.80
C VAL A 64 -18.76 -5.01 3.69
N PRO A 65 -18.12 -3.87 4.02
CA PRO A 65 -17.68 -2.92 3.03
C PRO A 65 -16.56 -3.53 2.17
N GLU A 66 -16.77 -3.55 0.84
CA GLU A 66 -15.81 -4.09 -0.14
C GLU A 66 -14.52 -3.27 -0.23
N HIS A 67 -14.56 -2.03 0.23
CA HIS A 67 -13.44 -1.11 0.22
C HIS A 67 -13.35 -0.39 1.56
N ARG A 68 -12.13 -0.10 2.01
CA ARG A 68 -11.87 0.87 3.08
C ARG A 68 -11.48 2.20 2.45
N GLU A 69 -11.96 3.29 3.02
CA GLU A 69 -11.53 4.64 2.66
C GLU A 69 -10.32 5.03 3.51
N LEU A 70 -9.24 5.44 2.85
CA LEU A 70 -8.07 6.04 3.48
C LEU A 70 -8.10 7.54 3.16
N HIS A 71 -8.16 8.36 4.20
CA HIS A 71 -8.10 9.81 4.06
C HIS A 71 -6.64 10.24 4.14
N LEU A 72 -6.18 10.90 3.09
CA LEU A 72 -4.87 11.51 3.01
C LEU A 72 -4.99 12.98 3.39
N ASP A 73 -4.08 13.43 4.24
CA ASP A 73 -3.86 14.85 4.46
C ASP A 73 -3.20 15.50 3.21
N PRO A 74 -2.99 16.82 3.20
CA PRO A 74 -2.37 17.49 2.06
C PRO A 74 -0.96 16.99 1.73
N MET A 75 -0.16 16.62 2.72
CA MET A 75 1.20 16.11 2.51
C MET A 75 1.15 14.70 1.89
N GLY A 76 0.30 13.83 2.42
CA GLY A 76 0.05 12.49 1.88
C GLY A 76 -0.52 12.53 0.47
N THR A 77 -1.33 13.55 0.15
CA THR A 77 -1.87 13.77 -1.20
C THR A 77 -0.77 14.17 -2.18
N GLN A 78 0.15 15.06 -1.77
CA GLN A 78 1.33 15.38 -2.60
C GLN A 78 2.22 14.15 -2.81
N LEU A 79 2.46 13.37 -1.75
CA LEU A 79 3.23 12.14 -1.85
C LEU A 79 2.54 11.14 -2.81
N TRP A 80 1.22 11.00 -2.70
CA TRP A 80 0.43 10.19 -3.61
C TRP A 80 0.56 10.67 -5.07
N ASP A 81 0.63 11.98 -5.28
CA ASP A 81 0.76 12.59 -6.60
C ASP A 81 2.11 12.29 -7.26
N VAL A 82 3.21 12.28 -6.49
CA VAL A 82 4.56 11.96 -6.98
C VAL A 82 4.86 10.46 -7.08
N CYS A 83 4.01 9.58 -6.54
CA CYS A 83 4.09 8.11 -6.71
C CYS A 83 3.68 7.66 -8.12
N ASP A 84 4.10 8.37 -9.15
CA ASP A 84 3.73 8.16 -10.55
C ASP A 84 4.60 7.12 -11.28
N GLY A 85 5.63 6.59 -10.62
CA GLY A 85 6.56 5.64 -11.21
C GLY A 85 7.73 6.27 -11.98
N SER A 86 7.95 7.58 -11.84
CA SER A 86 8.98 8.31 -12.60
C SER A 86 10.16 8.78 -11.73
N ARG A 87 9.90 9.13 -10.47
CA ARG A 87 10.91 9.67 -9.54
C ARG A 87 11.41 8.58 -8.59
N THR A 88 12.68 8.64 -8.21
CA THR A 88 13.22 7.84 -7.11
C THR A 88 12.83 8.45 -5.76
N VAL A 89 12.98 7.69 -4.66
CA VAL A 89 12.74 8.22 -3.31
C VAL A 89 13.68 9.39 -3.01
N GLU A 90 14.94 9.32 -3.43
CA GLU A 90 15.92 10.41 -3.29
C GLU A 90 15.41 11.72 -3.92
N GLN A 91 14.92 11.65 -5.16
CA GLN A 91 14.35 12.80 -5.87
C GLN A 91 13.04 13.34 -5.28
N ILE A 92 12.39 12.60 -4.39
CA ILE A 92 11.15 13.04 -3.73
C ILE A 92 11.44 13.77 -2.42
N ILE A 93 12.55 13.42 -1.75
CA ILE A 93 12.90 13.97 -0.44
C ILE A 93 13.88 15.15 -0.50
N ASP A 94 14.67 15.25 -1.58
CA ASP A 94 15.54 16.40 -1.89
C ASP A 94 14.74 17.56 -2.52
#